data_AF-A0A954PRW3-F1
#
_entry.id   AF-A0A954PRW3-F1
#
_cell.length_a   1.000
_cell.length_b   1.000
_cell.length_c   1.000
_cell.angle_alpha   90.00
_cell.angle_beta   90.00
_cell.angle_gamma   90.00
#
_symmetry.space_group_name_H-M   'P 1'
#
loop_
_entity.id
_entity.type
_entity.pdbx_description
1 polymer ?
#
loop_
_entity_poly.entity_id
_entity_poly.type
_entity_poly.pdbx_seq_one_letter_code
_entity_poly.pdbx_strand_id
1 'polypeptide(L)' 'MSSSNRSTSPCDAAVYRDEKPVGPLRLPMEETASFVEEFNRVYRQVGIAIAAVKSEVQTKVPSAD' A
#
# COMPACT_ATOMS: atom_id res chain seq x y z
N MET A 1 -5.08 -13.61 28.18
CA MET A 1 -4.49 -13.25 26.87
C MET A 1 -5.61 -12.71 26.00
N SER A 2 -5.78 -11.39 25.90
CA SER A 2 -6.85 -10.79 25.10
C SER A 2 -6.34 -10.49 23.70
N SER A 3 -6.67 -11.36 22.75
CA SER A 3 -6.57 -11.07 21.31
C SER A 3 -7.54 -9.94 20.99
N SER A 4 -7.03 -8.73 20.72
CA SER A 4 -7.87 -7.65 20.22
C SER A 4 -8.21 -7.95 18.77
N ASN A 5 -9.49 -8.17 18.47
CA ASN A 5 -10.04 -8.23 17.10
C ASN A 5 -9.97 -6.83 16.44
N ARG A 6 -8.77 -6.27 16.29
CA ARG A 6 -8.54 -5.08 15.46
C ARG A 6 -8.51 -5.59 14.03
N SER A 7 -9.58 -5.34 13.28
CA SER A 7 -9.57 -5.48 11.82
C SER A 7 -8.44 -4.59 11.29
N THR A 8 -7.33 -5.19 10.88
CA THR A 8 -6.24 -4.46 10.22
C THR A 8 -6.75 -4.03 8.85
N SER A 9 -6.95 -2.73 8.65
CA SER A 9 -7.22 -2.20 7.31
C SER A 9 -6.09 -2.63 6.38
N PRO A 10 -6.39 -3.16 5.19
CA PRO A 10 -5.36 -3.53 4.21
C PRO A 10 -4.50 -2.30 3.90
N CYS A 11 -3.20 -2.51 3.70
CA CYS A 11 -2.31 -1.43 3.29
C CYS A 11 -2.46 -1.23 1.78
N ASP A 12 -2.68 0.02 1.36
CA ASP A 12 -2.97 0.38 -0.03
C ASP A 12 -1.70 0.59 -0.86
N ALA A 13 -0.52 0.65 -0.22
CA ALA A 13 0.75 0.90 -0.86
C ALA A 13 1.92 0.20 -0.18
N ALA A 14 3.05 0.17 -0.90
CA ALA A 14 4.34 -0.20 -0.36
C ALA A 14 5.37 0.90 -0.69
N VAL A 15 6.27 1.14 0.26
CA VAL A 15 7.43 2.00 0.05
C VAL A 15 8.55 1.15 -0.53
N TYR A 16 9.26 1.70 -1.50
CA TYR A 16 10.43 1.14 -2.14
C TYR A 16 11.63 2.04 -1.86
N ARG A 17 12.78 1.42 -1.61
CA ARG A 17 14.08 2.07 -1.61
C ARG A 17 14.99 1.34 -2.60
N ASP A 18 15.54 2.07 -3.57
CA ASP A 18 16.40 1.52 -4.62
C ASP A 18 15.76 0.27 -5.26
N GLU A 19 14.47 0.40 -5.63
CA GLU A 19 13.63 -0.65 -6.22
C GLU A 19 13.34 -1.87 -5.32
N LYS A 20 13.76 -1.84 -4.04
CA LYS A 20 13.46 -2.88 -3.06
C LYS A 20 12.32 -2.47 -2.14
N PRO A 21 11.29 -3.31 -1.95
CA PRO A 21 10.21 -3.00 -1.02
C PRO A 21 10.77 -2.96 0.41
N VAL A 22 10.55 -1.86 1.13
CA VAL A 22 11.00 -1.65 2.51
C VAL A 22 9.86 -1.78 3.52
N GLY A 23 8.61 -1.66 3.09
CA GLY A 23 7.47 -1.92 3.96
C GLY A 23 6.15 -1.41 3.41
N PRO A 24 5.03 -1.86 4.02
CA PRO A 24 3.70 -1.38 3.66
C PRO A 24 3.47 0.04 4.17
N LEU A 25 2.65 0.79 3.44
CA LEU A 25 2.23 2.15 3.78
C LEU A 25 0.72 2.27 3.60
N ARG A 26 0.05 2.91 4.56
CA ARG A 26 -1.32 3.36 4.39
C ARG A 26 -1.31 4.74 3.74
N LEU A 27 -2.09 4.87 2.67
CA LEU A 27 -2.23 6.15 2.00
C LEU A 27 -3.28 7.02 2.71
N PRO A 28 -3.22 8.34 2.56
CA PRO A 28 -4.30 9.22 2.98
C PRO A 28 -5.62 8.83 2.30
N MET A 29 -6.74 8.96 3.02
CA MET A 29 -8.08 8.67 2.49
C MET A 29 -8.51 9.67 1.41
N GLU A 30 -8.00 10.90 1.49
CA GLU A 30 -8.27 12.00 0.56
C GLU A 30 -6.99 12.34 -0.20
N GLU A 31 -7.14 12.81 -1.44
CA GLU A 31 -6.02 13.27 -2.29
C GLU A 31 -4.88 12.24 -2.46
N THR A 32 -5.21 10.95 -2.41
CA THR A 32 -4.23 9.84 -2.51
C THR A 32 -3.29 9.97 -3.71
N ALA A 33 -3.84 10.32 -4.87
CA ALA A 33 -3.06 10.47 -6.10
C ALA A 33 -2.04 11.62 -5.99
N SER A 34 -2.50 12.79 -5.52
CA SER A 34 -1.66 13.97 -5.31
C SER A 34 -0.56 13.69 -4.30
N PHE A 35 -0.88 13.01 -3.20
CA PHE A 35 0.10 12.61 -2.19
C PHE A 35 1.20 11.71 -2.78
N VAL A 36 0.82 10.67 -3.55
CA VAL A 36 1.80 9.76 -4.17
C VAL A 36 2.67 10.51 -5.19
N GLU A 37 2.09 11.41 -5.97
CA GLU A 37 2.81 12.22 -6.94
C GLU A 37 3.83 13.15 -6.26
N GLU A 38 3.40 13.93 -5.26
CA GLU A 38 4.28 14.84 -4.53
C GLU A 38 5.36 14.09 -3.74
N PHE A 39 5.00 12.99 -3.07
CA PHE A 39 5.96 12.15 -2.36
C PHE A 39 7.04 11.64 -3.31
N ASN A 40 6.65 11.06 -4.44
CA ASN A 40 7.60 10.54 -5.41
C ASN A 40 8.42 11.65 -6.06
N ARG A 41 7.85 12.83 -6.28
CA ARG A 41 8.60 13.99 -6.79
C ARG A 41 9.73 14.40 -5.83
N VAL A 42 9.48 14.40 -4.52
CA VAL A 42 10.45 14.82 -3.50
C VAL A 42 11.48 13.74 -3.20
N TYR A 43 11.04 12.49 -2.99
CA TYR A 43 11.89 11.44 -2.42
C TYR A 43 12.56 10.53 -3.44
N ARG A 44 12.17 10.57 -4.72
CA ARG A 44 12.77 9.73 -5.76
C ARG A 44 14.26 10.04 -6.00
N GLN A 45 14.68 11.28 -5.75
CA GLN A 45 16.09 11.68 -5.86
C GLN A 45 16.99 10.97 -4.84
N VAL A 46 16.43 10.51 -3.72
CA VAL A 46 17.14 9.73 -2.69
C VAL A 46 16.78 8.24 -2.75
N GLY A 47 16.27 7.77 -3.90
CA GLY A 47 15.95 6.38 -4.16
C GLY A 47 14.68 5.88 -3.47
N ILE A 48 13.86 6.75 -2.87
CA ILE A 48 12.65 6.35 -2.14
C ILE A 48 11.40 6.66 -2.98
N ALA A 49 10.49 5.70 -3.10
CA ALA A 49 9.24 5.86 -3.84
C ALA A 49 8.09 5.06 -3.21
N ILE A 50 6.85 5.47 -3.49
CA ILE A 50 5.64 4.74 -3.17
C ILE A 50 5.08 4.12 -4.44
N ALA A 51 4.71 2.84 -4.38
CA ALA A 51 3.87 2.20 -5.37
C ALA A 51 2.56 1.77 -4.70
N ALA A 52 1.43 2.16 -5.30
CA ALA A 52 0.13 1.65 -4.88
C ALA A 52 0.09 0.14 -5.12
N VAL A 53 -0.21 -0.63 -4.08
CA VAL A 53 -0.51 -2.05 -4.23
C VAL A 53 -1.89 -2.05 -4.88
N LYS A 54 -1.95 -2.33 -6.19
CA LYS A 54 -3.24 -2.60 -6.82
C LYS A 54 -3.84 -3.75 -6.02
N SER A 55 -4.91 -3.45 -5.29
CA SER A 55 -5.82 -4.45 -4.77
C SER A 55 -6.43 -5.13 -5.98
N GLU A 56 -5.69 -6.07 -6.59
CA GLU A 56 -6.30 -7.10 -7.41
C GLU A 56 -7.24 -7.82 -6.47
N VAL A 57 -8.52 -7.47 -6.58
CA VAL A 57 -9.63 -8.15 -5.92
C VAL A 57 -9.40 -9.63 -6.16
N GLN A 58 -8.98 -10.33 -5.11
CA GLN A 58 -8.90 -11.78 -5.10
C GLN A 58 -10.33 -12.32 -5.04
N THR A 59 -11.08 -12.18 -6.13
CA THR A 59 -12.22 -13.04 -6.42
C THR A 59 -11.67 -14.43 -6.73
N LYS A 60 -11.37 -15.18 -5.68
CA LYS A 60 -11.19 -16.63 -5.76
C LYS A 60 -12.13 -17.30 -4.78
N VAL A 61 -13.34 -17.58 -5.26
CA VAL A 61 -14.09 -18.75 -4.83
C VAL A 61 -14.95 -19.23 -6.01
N PRO A 62 -14.50 -20.24 -6.79
CA PRO A 62 -15.45 -21.16 -7.39
C PRO A 62 -15.78 -22.18 -6.29
N SER A 63 -16.94 -22.02 -5.64
CA SER A 63 -17.57 -23.15 -4.95
C SER A 63 -18.32 -23.91 -6.02
N ALA A 64 -17.77 -25.04 -6.44
CA ALA A 64 -18.48 -26.02 -7.26
C ALA A 64 -19.30 -26.90 -6.32
N ASP A 65 -20.61 -26.93 -6.52
CA ASP A 65 -21.51 -28.04 -6.14
C ASP A 65 -21.72 -28.94 -7.37
#